data_AF-A0A3N5JPT0-F1
#
_entry.id   AF-A0A3N5JPT0-F1
#
_cell.length_a   1.000
_cell.length_b   1.000
_cell.length_c   1.000
_cell.angle_alpha   90.00
_cell.angle_beta   90.00
_cell.angle_gamma   90.00
#
_symmetry.space_group_name_H-M   'P 1'
#
loop_
_entity.id
_entity.type
_entity.pdbx_description
1 polymer ?
#
loop_
_entity_poly.entity_id
_entity_poly.type
_entity_poly.pdbx_seq_one_letter_code
_entity_poly.pdbx_strand_id
1 'polypeptide(L)'
;MHFIVKKQLLMAMLLVGRVLLSQQIDWPQFLAQQDMVWEEIDTDFYNGAFIGDGIQGAMIMQDEFNANGIRMLMGHYQAIAHYSISGWEYC
;
A
#
# COMPACT_ATOMS: atom_id res chain seq x y z
N MET A 1 -20.87 36.46 35.05
CA MET A 1 -20.95 36.40 33.56
C MET A 1 -19.85 35.54 32.92
N HIS A 2 -18.58 35.65 33.33
CA HIS A 2 -17.47 34.86 32.74
C HIS A 2 -17.56 33.32 32.87
N PHE A 3 -18.18 32.80 33.93
CA PHE A 3 -18.25 31.35 34.18
C PHE A 3 -19.21 30.61 33.23
N ILE A 4 -20.28 31.29 32.79
CA ILE A 4 -21.30 30.73 31.89
C ILE A 4 -20.75 30.62 30.46
N VAL A 5 -20.00 31.63 30.01
CA VAL A 5 -19.36 31.65 28.68
C VAL A 5 -18.32 30.53 28.54
N LYS A 6 -17.50 30.30 29.57
CA LYS A 6 -16.51 29.20 29.58
C LYS A 6 -17.16 27.81 29.47
N LYS A 7 -18.29 27.59 30.16
CA LYS A 7 -19.06 26.34 30.04
C LYS A 7 -19.64 26.14 28.64
N GLN A 8 -20.20 27.18 28.03
CA GLN A 8 -20.73 27.09 26.67
C GLN A 8 -19.63 26.83 25.64
N LEU A 9 -18.46 27.45 25.80
CA LEU A 9 -17.31 27.22 24.92
C LEU A 9 -16.80 25.77 25.03
N LEU A 10 -16.70 25.22 26.25
CA LEU A 10 -16.28 23.83 26.48
C LEU A 10 -17.28 22.83 25.89
N MET A 11 -18.58 23.13 26.04
CA MET A 11 -19.66 22.29 25.51
C MET A 11 -19.70 22.31 23.98
N ALA A 12 -19.44 23.47 23.36
CA ALA A 12 -19.29 23.61 21.92
C ALA A 12 -18.08 22.82 21.38
N MET A 13 -16.93 22.87 22.06
CA MET A 13 -15.75 22.06 21.68
C MET A 13 -16.04 20.55 21.78
N LEU A 14 -16.74 20.10 22.83
CA LEU A 14 -17.13 18.69 23.00
C LEU A 14 -18.10 18.21 21.91
N LEU A 15 -19.03 19.07 21.49
CA LEU A 15 -19.98 18.77 20.42
C LEU A 15 -19.28 18.67 19.06
N VAL A 16 -18.37 19.60 18.74
CA VAL A 16 -17.58 19.57 17.49
C VAL A 16 -16.69 18.33 17.43
N GLY A 17 -16.02 18.00 18.55
CA GLY A 17 -15.18 16.80 18.63
C GLY A 17 -15.96 15.50 18.38
N ARG A 18 -17.20 15.40 18.88
CA ARG A 18 -18.07 14.24 18.62
C ARG A 18 -18.53 14.13 17.16
N VAL A 19 -18.87 15.25 16.53
CA VAL A 19 -19.30 15.27 15.12
C VAL A 19 -18.16 14.83 14.20
N LEU A 20 -16.93 15.30 14.46
CA LEU A 20 -15.73 14.88 13.71
C LEU A 20 -15.40 13.39 13.91
N LEU A 21 -15.66 12.82 15.09
CA LEU A 21 -15.44 11.39 15.37
C LEU A 21 -16.57 10.47 14.88
N SER A 22 -17.77 11.00 14.61
CA SER A 22 -18.94 10.20 14.28
C SER A 22 -19.09 9.87 12.80
N GLN A 23 -18.09 10.15 11.97
CA GLN A 23 -18.13 9.63 10.60
C GLN A 23 -18.08 8.10 10.65
N GLN A 24 -19.23 7.47 10.41
CA GLN A 24 -19.29 6.06 10.07
C GLN A 24 -18.62 5.89 8.72
N ILE A 25 -17.32 5.61 8.75
CA ILE A 25 -16.58 5.20 7.57
C ILE A 25 -17.04 3.78 7.23
N ASP A 26 -17.61 3.61 6.05
CA ASP A 26 -17.81 2.29 5.46
C ASP A 26 -16.44 1.75 5.05
N TRP A 27 -15.78 1.06 5.98
CA TRP A 27 -14.45 0.51 5.79
C TRP A 27 -14.36 -0.45 4.60
N PRO A 28 -15.31 -1.39 4.39
CA PRO A 28 -15.36 -2.19 3.17
C PRO A 28 -15.39 -1.35 1.90
N GLN A 29 -16.27 -0.36 1.81
CA GLN A 29 -16.37 0.50 0.63
C GLN A 29 -15.12 1.35 0.40
N PHE A 30 -14.51 1.84 1.48
CA PHE A 30 -13.28 2.64 1.40
C PHE A 30 -12.08 1.80 0.95
N LEU A 31 -11.89 0.61 1.53
CA LEU A 31 -10.78 -0.29 1.17
C LEU A 31 -10.92 -0.84 -0.24
N ALA A 32 -12.14 -1.11 -0.71
CA ALA A 32 -12.39 -1.56 -2.09
C ALA A 32 -11.94 -0.55 -3.16
N GLN A 33 -11.78 0.73 -2.80
CA GLN A 33 -11.27 1.76 -3.72
C GLN A 33 -9.74 1.80 -3.79
N GLN A 34 -9.05 1.06 -2.91
CA GLN A 34 -7.59 1.01 -2.85
C GLN A 34 -7.01 -0.18 -3.64
N ASP A 35 -7.86 -0.98 -4.27
CA ASP A 35 -7.42 -2.02 -5.19
C ASP A 35 -6.74 -1.37 -6.39
N MET A 36 -5.45 -1.68 -6.59
CA MET A 36 -4.73 -1.21 -7.78
C MET A 36 -5.30 -1.93 -9.01
N VAL A 37 -5.75 -1.14 -9.98
CA VAL A 37 -6.22 -1.63 -11.28
C VAL A 37 -5.20 -1.20 -12.32
N TRP A 38 -4.65 -2.17 -13.05
CA TRP A 38 -3.77 -1.93 -14.18
C TRP A 38 -4.58 -2.08 -15.46
N GLU A 39 -4.72 -0.99 -16.22
CA GLU A 39 -5.50 -0.97 -17.47
C GLU A 39 -4.67 -1.47 -18.66
N GLU A 40 -3.35 -1.33 -18.58
CA GLU A 40 -2.41 -1.77 -19.60
C GLU A 40 -1.29 -2.58 -18.94
N ILE A 41 -0.84 -3.63 -19.62
CA ILE A 41 0.32 -4.42 -19.24
C ILE A 41 1.33 -4.28 -20.38
N ASP A 42 2.44 -3.59 -20.12
CA ASP A 42 3.50 -3.33 -21.09
C ASP A 42 4.73 -4.22 -20.81
N THR A 43 5.70 -4.11 -21.71
CA THR A 43 7.04 -4.68 -21.67
C THR A 43 8.02 -3.89 -20.78
N ASP A 44 7.67 -2.66 -20.37
CA ASP A 44 8.48 -1.83 -19.47
C ASP A 44 8.36 -2.26 -18.00
N PHE A 45 9.50 -2.55 -17.37
CA PHE A 45 9.62 -2.94 -15.97
C PHE A 45 8.97 -1.95 -15.01
N TYR A 46 9.04 -0.65 -15.31
CA TYR A 46 8.49 0.37 -14.42
C TYR A 46 6.96 0.45 -14.46
N ASN A 47 6.33 -0.17 -15.45
CA ASN A 47 4.88 -0.19 -15.64
C ASN A 47 4.25 -1.56 -15.34
N GLY A 48 5.05 -2.54 -14.88
CA GLY A 48 4.56 -3.87 -14.55
C GLY A 48 3.61 -3.88 -13.35
N ALA A 49 2.53 -4.66 -13.46
CA ALA A 49 1.66 -4.92 -12.32
C ALA A 49 2.40 -5.76 -11.28
N PHE A 50 2.22 -5.49 -9.99
CA PHE A 50 2.91 -6.24 -8.95
C PHE A 50 1.94 -6.85 -7.95
N ILE A 51 2.25 -8.06 -7.51
CA ILE A 51 1.52 -8.81 -6.50
C ILE A 51 2.51 -9.41 -5.50
N GLY A 52 2.10 -9.58 -4.25
CA GLY A 52 2.93 -10.21 -3.23
C GLY A 52 2.29 -10.23 -1.85
N ASP A 53 2.86 -11.06 -0.97
CA ASP A 53 2.40 -11.26 0.42
C ASP A 53 3.42 -10.76 1.46
N GLY A 54 4.48 -10.08 1.00
CA GLY A 54 5.60 -9.62 1.82
C GLY A 54 6.73 -10.63 1.99
N ILE A 55 6.55 -11.88 1.53
CA ILE A 55 7.58 -12.93 1.51
C ILE A 55 8.00 -13.22 0.07
N GLN A 56 7.02 -13.44 -0.77
CA GLN A 56 7.17 -13.66 -2.21
C GLN A 56 6.42 -12.59 -2.98
N GLY A 57 6.96 -12.25 -4.14
CA GLY A 57 6.35 -11.28 -5.03
C GLY A 57 6.55 -11.66 -6.49
N ALA A 58 5.67 -11.17 -7.33
CA ALA A 58 5.80 -11.27 -8.77
C ALA A 58 5.44 -9.93 -9.41
N MET A 59 6.24 -9.53 -10.41
CA MET A 59 5.86 -8.50 -11.36
C MET A 59 5.34 -9.18 -12.63
N ILE A 60 4.17 -8.75 -13.07
CA ILE A 60 3.42 -9.28 -14.22
C ILE A 60 3.52 -8.26 -15.35
N MET A 61 4.03 -8.71 -16.50
CA MET A 61 4.37 -7.86 -17.64
C MET A 61 4.05 -8.58 -18.96
N GLN A 62 3.95 -7.84 -20.05
CA GLN A 62 3.85 -8.44 -21.38
C GLN A 62 5.23 -9.00 -21.75
N ASP A 63 5.25 -10.19 -22.35
CA ASP A 63 6.51 -10.74 -22.83
C ASP A 63 7.02 -9.98 -24.07
N GLU A 64 8.29 -9.58 -24.04
CA GLU A 64 8.92 -8.78 -25.10
C GLU A 64 9.05 -9.54 -26.44
N PHE A 65 9.04 -10.87 -26.42
CA PHE A 65 9.22 -11.71 -27.61
C PHE A 65 7.91 -12.38 -28.06
N ASN A 66 6.87 -12.34 -27.23
CA ASN A 66 5.56 -12.90 -27.52
C ASN A 66 4.45 -11.94 -27.07
N ALA A 67 3.79 -11.29 -28.02
CA ALA A 67 2.69 -10.36 -27.75
C ALA A 67 1.49 -11.00 -27.00
N ASN A 68 1.33 -12.32 -27.07
CA ASN A 68 0.33 -13.06 -26.31
C ASN A 68 0.90 -13.72 -25.04
N GLY A 69 2.17 -13.45 -24.73
CA GLY A 69 2.87 -13.98 -23.57
C GLY A 69 2.79 -13.03 -22.39
N ILE A 70 2.73 -13.62 -21.20
CA ILE A 70 2.89 -12.90 -19.93
C ILE A 70 4.23 -13.34 -19.33
N ARG A 71 5.06 -12.37 -18.98
CA ARG A 71 6.28 -12.55 -18.21
C ARG A 71 5.99 -12.33 -16.74
N MET A 72 6.50 -13.24 -15.89
CA MET A 72 6.45 -13.12 -14.45
C MET A 72 7.86 -13.02 -13.90
N LEU A 73 8.24 -11.84 -13.40
CA LEU A 73 9.50 -11.66 -12.68
C LEU A 73 9.25 -11.95 -11.22
N MET A 74 9.72 -13.10 -10.74
CA MET A 74 9.49 -13.56 -9.38
C MET A 74 10.66 -13.24 -8.45
N GLY A 75 10.33 -12.86 -7.22
CA GLY A 75 11.29 -12.63 -6.15
C GLY A 75 10.85 -13.31 -4.86
N HIS A 76 11.83 -13.69 -4.05
CA HIS A 76 11.62 -14.20 -2.70
C HIS A 76 12.57 -13.48 -1.76
N TYR A 77 12.07 -12.96 -0.63
CA TYR A 77 12.87 -12.09 0.24
C TYR A 77 14.13 -12.76 0.82
N GLN A 78 14.11 -14.09 0.94
CA GLN A 78 15.27 -14.88 1.42
C GLN A 78 16.23 -15.29 0.30
N ALA A 79 15.89 -15.07 -0.98
CA ALA A 79 16.76 -15.37 -2.11
C ALA A 79 17.84 -14.28 -2.24
N ILE A 80 18.74 -14.24 -1.26
CA ILE A 80 19.85 -13.31 -1.19
C ILE A 80 21.09 -14.06 -1.68
N ALA A 81 21.85 -13.42 -2.58
CA ALA A 81 23.09 -13.99 -3.04
C ALA A 81 24.08 -14.10 -1.87
N HIS A 82 24.52 -15.32 -1.55
CA HIS A 82 25.56 -15.55 -0.57
C HIS A 82 26.92 -15.46 -1.26
N TYR A 83 27.62 -14.33 -1.09
CA TYR A 83 28.99 -14.19 -1.53
C TYR A 83 29.91 -14.45 -0.33
N SER A 84 30.68 -15.55 -0.35
CA SER A 84 31.80 -15.69 0.57
C SER A 84 32.93 -14.76 0.10
N ILE A 85 32.91 -13.51 0.54
CA ILE A 85 34.07 -12.63 0.38
C ILE A 85 35.06 -13.05 1.47
N SER A 86 36.23 -13.55 1.06
CA SER A 86 37.32 -13.86 1.99
C SER A 86 37.61 -12.65 2.89
N GLY A 87 37.27 -12.76 4.17
CA GLY A 87 37.62 -11.78 5.21
C GLY A 87 36.51 -10.89 5.75
N TRP A 88 35.28 -10.89 5.21
CA TRP A 88 34.17 -10.10 5.76
C TRP A 88 32.82 -10.81 5.59
N GLU A 89 32.25 -11.29 6.70
CA GLU A 89 30.85 -11.72 6.75
C GLU A 89 29.97 -10.47 6.94
N TYR A 90 29.05 -10.23 6.02
CA TYR A 90 27.90 -9.37 6.28
C TYR A 90 26.64 -10.24 6.34
N CYS A 91 25.79 -9.91 7.31
CA CYS A 91 24.58 -10.61 7.73
C CYS A 91 23.55 -10.81 6.62
#